data_AF-A0A2E8HL92-F1
#
_entry.id   AF-A0A2E8HL92-F1
#
_cell.length_a   1.000
_cell.length_b   1.000
_cell.length_c   1.000
_cell.angle_alpha   90.00
_cell.angle_beta   90.00
_cell.angle_gamma   90.00
#
_symmetry.space_group_name_H-M   'P 1'
#
loop_
_entity.id
_entity.type
_entity.pdbx_description
1 polymer ?
#
loop_
_entity_poly.entity_id
_entity_poly.type
_entity_poly.pdbx_seq_one_letter_code
_entity_poly.pdbx_strand_id
1 'polypeptide(L)'
;MAPTGPLPYFVAPALNRTDLSEQRMTMDRNPEHTWGHCLSFGEEYYQEATRLLRKVHTDAELIADVAQKAAEALRAGGKVYTDAAVGHMPPTEMANDREGNPAQIHCCGHNCSEEDHAALAAGDVLITNHVSSAVRQLRDAGVYVVGLPTAYVNGHNTPLGKVHPNENDWLLKDVSSIVLETHIPWDQGIVHIPQLPEMPVFPVSSNITCGIHWMLTAEVARALATGIRADGATGREYLDVVLERLAQIQREDTAAVNDTAVVVAKRIIGDGRFFVRSRNPGVQGDANGVAAGLMLTNAFEMRGAGEGGDRDTLVIAAVSADDSQELEWAEQARANGNYIVCIGPDNSPELQQKCDVYFRNRCGETAGVIAVENLPEKICPATGILNNVILQILTAQFVDEMCRRGAVPYFLMGAYRTGGTDYNRLMGGFFQERGY
;
A
#
# COMPACT_ATOMS: atom_id res chain seq x y z
N MET A 1 -52.67 -36.21 -56.25
CA MET A 1 -51.92 -35.25 -57.10
C MET A 1 -51.30 -34.20 -56.19
N ALA A 2 -50.22 -33.55 -56.63
CA ALA A 2 -49.60 -32.38 -56.00
C ALA A 2 -49.32 -31.34 -57.12
N PRO A 3 -48.81 -30.11 -56.86
CA PRO A 3 -48.64 -29.36 -55.60
C PRO A 3 -49.87 -28.41 -55.42
N THR A 4 -49.92 -27.28 -54.69
CA THR A 4 -49.01 -26.38 -53.91
C THR A 4 -49.69 -26.01 -52.57
N GLY A 5 -49.17 -25.20 -51.64
CA GLY A 5 -47.87 -24.53 -51.44
C GLY A 5 -47.91 -23.79 -50.07
N PRO A 6 -46.78 -23.60 -49.35
CA PRO A 6 -46.81 -23.19 -47.94
C PRO A 6 -46.84 -21.67 -47.69
N LEU A 7 -47.44 -21.29 -46.56
CA LEU A 7 -47.37 -19.94 -45.97
C LEU A 7 -46.03 -19.72 -45.21
N PRO A 8 -45.59 -18.47 -45.01
CA PRO A 8 -44.26 -18.18 -44.47
C PRO A 8 -44.11 -18.46 -42.96
N TYR A 9 -42.92 -18.94 -42.59
CA TYR A 9 -42.52 -19.10 -41.18
C TYR A 9 -42.24 -17.75 -40.52
N PHE A 10 -42.83 -17.51 -39.35
CA PHE A 10 -42.30 -16.55 -38.40
C PHE A 10 -41.09 -17.18 -37.69
N VAL A 11 -39.92 -16.56 -37.84
CA VAL A 11 -38.71 -16.88 -37.07
C VAL A 11 -38.39 -15.67 -36.21
N ALA A 12 -38.35 -15.84 -34.89
CA ALA A 12 -37.92 -14.78 -33.98
C ALA A 12 -36.41 -14.52 -34.16
N PRO A 13 -35.94 -13.26 -34.18
CA PRO A 13 -34.51 -12.96 -34.29
C PRO A 13 -33.74 -13.49 -33.08
N ALA A 14 -32.57 -14.08 -33.32
CA ALA A 14 -31.66 -14.47 -32.24
C ALA A 14 -31.11 -13.21 -31.53
N LEU A 15 -31.02 -13.27 -30.20
CA LEU A 15 -30.30 -12.27 -29.40
C LEU A 15 -28.81 -12.34 -29.72
N ASN A 16 -28.36 -11.46 -30.61
CA ASN A 16 -26.96 -11.37 -31.01
C ASN A 16 -26.14 -10.79 -29.85
N ARG A 17 -24.99 -11.41 -29.53
CA ARG A 17 -24.07 -10.90 -28.51
C ARG A 17 -23.43 -9.59 -29.00
N THR A 18 -23.90 -8.45 -28.49
CA THR A 18 -23.20 -7.17 -28.65
C THR A 18 -22.04 -7.09 -27.65
N ASP A 19 -20.88 -7.51 -28.15
CA ASP A 19 -19.54 -6.98 -27.88
C ASP A 19 -19.44 -5.92 -26.76
N LEU A 20 -18.93 -6.33 -25.59
CA LEU A 20 -18.54 -5.43 -24.50
C LEU A 20 -17.13 -4.89 -24.76
N SER A 21 -16.99 -4.10 -25.83
CA SER A 21 -15.74 -3.40 -26.10
C SER A 21 -15.53 -2.27 -25.07
N GLU A 22 -14.33 -2.23 -24.48
CA GLU A 22 -13.99 -1.29 -23.41
C GLU A 22 -14.08 0.17 -23.91
N GLN A 23 -15.06 0.93 -23.42
CA GLN A 23 -15.02 2.39 -23.52
C GLN A 23 -13.94 2.93 -22.58
N ARG A 24 -12.68 2.91 -23.04
CA ARG A 24 -11.60 3.71 -22.46
C ARG A 24 -12.01 5.17 -22.50
N MET A 25 -12.40 5.73 -21.36
CA MET A 25 -12.60 7.16 -21.18
C MET A 25 -11.25 7.87 -21.17
N THR A 26 -10.63 8.01 -22.34
CA THR A 26 -9.48 8.90 -22.54
C THR A 26 -9.95 10.34 -22.35
N MET A 27 -9.62 10.93 -21.20
CA MET A 27 -9.84 12.36 -20.96
C MET A 27 -9.05 13.18 -21.99
N ASP A 28 -9.67 14.21 -22.58
CA ASP A 28 -8.96 15.21 -23.38
C ASP A 28 -8.03 16.02 -22.46
N ARG A 29 -6.77 15.58 -22.37
CA ARG A 29 -5.70 16.26 -21.65
C ARG A 29 -5.01 17.24 -22.60
N ASN A 30 -4.66 18.42 -22.08
CA ASN A 30 -4.00 19.47 -22.86
C ASN A 30 -2.70 18.93 -23.50
N PRO A 31 -2.57 18.86 -24.84
CA PRO A 31 -1.63 17.94 -25.50
C PRO A 31 -0.16 18.40 -25.53
N GLU A 32 0.18 19.51 -24.88
CA GLU A 32 1.55 20.03 -24.85
C GLU A 32 2.45 19.20 -23.90
N HIS A 33 3.02 18.16 -24.52
CA HIS A 33 4.04 17.23 -23.99
C HIS A 33 3.54 16.20 -22.97
N THR A 34 3.33 14.97 -23.46
CA THR A 34 3.21 13.75 -22.63
C THR A 34 4.57 13.16 -22.25
N TRP A 35 5.69 13.79 -22.61
CA TRP A 35 7.07 13.44 -22.22
C TRP A 35 7.50 11.95 -22.37
N GLY A 36 6.78 11.19 -23.20
CA GLY A 36 7.07 9.77 -23.51
C GLY A 36 6.10 8.76 -22.87
N HIS A 37 5.25 9.18 -21.92
CA HIS A 37 4.27 8.32 -21.26
C HIS A 37 2.86 8.41 -21.88
N CYS A 38 2.06 7.35 -21.71
CA CYS A 38 0.69 7.25 -22.23
C CYS A 38 -0.41 7.29 -21.15
N LEU A 39 -0.04 7.05 -19.89
CA LEU A 39 -0.88 7.25 -18.70
C LEU A 39 -0.22 8.36 -17.86
N SER A 40 -0.96 9.02 -16.96
CA SER A 40 -0.29 9.82 -15.92
C SER A 40 0.23 8.90 -14.82
N PHE A 41 1.28 9.32 -14.12
CA PHE A 41 1.90 8.50 -13.08
C PHE A 41 0.93 8.15 -11.92
N GLY A 42 -0.02 9.03 -11.58
CA GLY A 42 -1.09 8.71 -10.62
C GLY A 42 -2.06 7.63 -11.10
N GLU A 43 -2.40 7.65 -12.39
CA GLU A 43 -3.23 6.61 -13.04
C GLU A 43 -2.48 5.27 -13.11
N GLU A 44 -1.20 5.30 -13.45
CA GLU A 44 -0.34 4.11 -13.49
C GLU A 44 -0.20 3.47 -12.09
N TYR A 45 0.04 4.29 -11.05
CA TYR A 45 0.08 3.81 -9.67
C TYR A 45 -1.25 3.15 -9.26
N TYR A 46 -2.38 3.82 -9.52
CA TYR A 46 -3.70 3.26 -9.22
C TYR A 46 -3.91 1.91 -9.91
N GLN A 47 -3.64 1.83 -11.23
CA GLN A 47 -3.84 0.60 -12.01
C GLN A 47 -2.96 -0.53 -11.50
N GLU A 48 -1.66 -0.30 -11.30
CA GLU A 48 -0.72 -1.37 -10.90
C GLU A 48 -0.86 -1.78 -9.43
N ALA A 49 -1.15 -0.86 -8.50
CA ALA A 49 -1.46 -1.20 -7.11
C ALA A 49 -2.74 -2.03 -7.02
N THR A 50 -3.81 -1.62 -7.72
CA THR A 50 -5.07 -2.37 -7.83
C THR A 50 -4.85 -3.74 -8.49
N ARG A 51 -4.00 -3.82 -9.52
CA ARG A 51 -3.64 -5.10 -10.18
C ARG A 51 -2.89 -6.04 -9.24
N LEU A 52 -2.07 -5.53 -8.32
CA LEU A 52 -1.34 -6.35 -7.34
C LEU A 52 -2.25 -6.82 -6.20
N LEU A 53 -3.08 -5.93 -5.63
CA LEU A 53 -4.09 -6.30 -4.63
C LEU A 53 -5.06 -7.37 -5.17
N ARG A 54 -5.45 -7.29 -6.46
CA ARG A 54 -6.28 -8.34 -7.12
C ARG A 54 -5.60 -9.70 -7.22
N LYS A 55 -4.27 -9.78 -7.33
CA LYS A 55 -3.55 -11.07 -7.30
C LYS A 55 -3.54 -11.69 -5.91
N VAL A 56 -3.31 -10.88 -4.88
CA VAL A 56 -3.41 -11.33 -3.49
C VAL A 56 -4.82 -11.81 -3.15
N HIS A 57 -5.85 -11.11 -3.64
CA HIS A 57 -7.24 -11.54 -3.53
C HIS A 57 -7.49 -12.93 -4.19
N THR A 58 -6.85 -13.24 -5.33
CA THR A 58 -6.97 -14.58 -5.93
C THR A 58 -6.25 -15.69 -5.16
N ASP A 59 -5.24 -15.35 -4.35
CA ASP A 59 -4.48 -16.32 -3.53
C ASP A 59 -5.16 -16.64 -2.19
N ALA A 60 -6.39 -16.16 -1.97
CA ALA A 60 -7.11 -16.24 -0.71
C ALA A 60 -7.33 -17.66 -0.15
N GLU A 61 -7.33 -18.71 -1.00
CA GLU A 61 -7.39 -20.11 -0.52
C GLU A 61 -6.09 -20.54 0.18
N LEU A 62 -4.93 -20.10 -0.33
CA LEU A 62 -3.63 -20.37 0.27
C LEU A 62 -3.44 -19.57 1.57
N ILE A 63 -3.94 -18.33 1.58
CA ILE A 63 -4.05 -17.48 2.78
C ILE A 63 -4.95 -18.13 3.82
N ALA A 64 -6.06 -18.76 3.42
CA ALA A 64 -6.96 -19.47 4.33
C ALA A 64 -6.31 -20.69 4.99
N ASP A 65 -5.53 -21.50 4.25
CA ASP A 65 -4.82 -22.63 4.85
C ASP A 65 -3.76 -22.18 5.87
N VAL A 66 -3.11 -21.03 5.66
CA VAL A 66 -2.22 -20.41 6.65
C VAL A 66 -3.00 -19.86 7.86
N ALA A 67 -4.11 -19.15 7.63
CA ALA A 67 -4.97 -18.65 8.70
C ALA A 67 -5.56 -19.81 9.54
N GLN A 68 -5.88 -20.93 8.91
CA GLN A 68 -6.28 -22.14 9.63
C GLN A 68 -5.16 -22.68 10.51
N LYS A 69 -3.89 -22.66 10.05
CA LYS A 69 -2.75 -23.08 10.88
C LYS A 69 -2.54 -22.15 12.08
N ALA A 70 -2.67 -20.84 11.88
CA ALA A 70 -2.67 -19.87 12.97
C ALA A 70 -3.82 -20.11 13.97
N ALA A 71 -5.05 -20.35 13.49
CA ALA A 71 -6.20 -20.66 14.32
C ALA A 71 -6.13 -22.07 14.97
N GLU A 72 -5.36 -23.01 14.43
CA GLU A 72 -5.05 -24.31 15.07
C GLU A 72 -4.05 -24.11 16.22
N ALA A 73 -2.97 -23.35 16.01
CA ALA A 73 -1.98 -23.02 17.03
C ALA A 73 -2.61 -22.28 18.22
N LEU A 74 -3.37 -21.21 17.97
CA LEU A 74 -4.01 -20.41 19.02
C LEU A 74 -5.04 -21.22 19.84
N ARG A 75 -5.83 -22.11 19.20
CA ARG A 75 -6.74 -23.03 19.92
C ARG A 75 -6.00 -24.06 20.78
N ALA A 76 -4.75 -24.40 20.44
CA ALA A 76 -3.90 -25.28 21.23
C ALA A 76 -3.14 -24.55 22.36
N GLY A 77 -3.27 -23.21 22.47
CA GLY A 77 -2.49 -22.38 23.40
C GLY A 77 -1.09 -22.03 22.92
N GLY A 78 -0.79 -22.28 21.64
CA GLY A 78 0.42 -21.83 20.96
C GLY A 78 0.35 -20.38 20.48
N LYS A 79 1.34 -19.97 19.70
CA LYS A 79 1.60 -18.59 19.30
C LYS A 79 1.55 -18.40 17.78
N VAL A 80 1.25 -17.17 17.37
CA VAL A 80 1.29 -16.73 15.96
C VAL A 80 1.98 -15.38 15.92
N TYR A 81 3.23 -15.36 15.46
CA TYR A 81 4.09 -14.16 15.42
C TYR A 81 4.26 -13.69 13.97
N THR A 82 4.52 -12.40 13.77
CA THR A 82 4.87 -11.82 12.47
C THR A 82 5.97 -10.77 12.59
N ASP A 83 7.02 -10.93 11.78
CA ASP A 83 8.02 -9.89 11.49
C ASP A 83 8.16 -9.61 9.98
N ALA A 84 7.22 -10.10 9.17
CA ALA A 84 7.08 -9.75 7.76
C ALA A 84 6.73 -8.26 7.50
N ALA A 85 6.86 -7.38 8.50
CA ALA A 85 6.48 -5.97 8.49
C ALA A 85 7.54 -5.06 7.84
N VAL A 86 8.04 -5.43 6.66
CA VAL A 86 9.07 -4.65 5.94
C VAL A 86 8.43 -3.55 5.08
N GLY A 87 8.95 -2.34 5.26
CA GLY A 87 8.35 -1.06 4.87
C GLY A 87 8.47 -0.09 6.06
N HIS A 88 7.88 1.09 5.99
CA HIS A 88 7.78 1.99 7.15
C HIS A 88 6.37 1.98 7.75
N MET A 89 5.32 1.81 6.94
CA MET A 89 3.95 1.63 7.43
C MET A 89 3.68 0.31 8.19
N PRO A 90 4.16 -0.87 7.76
CA PRO A 90 3.66 -2.13 8.31
C PRO A 90 3.86 -2.33 9.82
N PRO A 91 4.98 -1.94 10.46
CA PRO A 91 5.13 -2.09 11.91
C PRO A 91 4.09 -1.32 12.75
N THR A 92 3.53 -0.22 12.21
CA THR A 92 2.52 0.59 12.90
C THR A 92 1.10 0.21 12.50
N GLU A 93 0.88 -0.19 11.25
CA GLU A 93 -0.45 -0.67 10.81
C GLU A 93 -0.74 -2.09 11.33
N MET A 94 0.26 -2.97 11.46
CA MET A 94 0.10 -4.33 11.98
C MET A 94 0.25 -4.43 13.51
N ALA A 95 0.49 -3.31 14.20
CA ALA A 95 0.76 -3.28 15.64
C ALA A 95 -0.41 -3.84 16.46
N ASN A 96 -0.13 -4.51 17.57
CA ASN A 96 -1.17 -5.15 18.40
C ASN A 96 -2.10 -4.16 19.13
N ASP A 97 -1.69 -2.90 19.29
CA ASP A 97 -2.47 -1.78 19.83
C ASP A 97 -3.13 -0.92 18.75
N ARG A 98 -3.01 -1.30 17.46
CA ARG A 98 -3.72 -0.66 16.35
C ARG A 98 -5.23 -0.77 16.57
N GLU A 99 -5.92 0.37 16.57
CA GLU A 99 -7.38 0.46 16.50
C GLU A 99 -7.92 -0.45 15.38
N GLY A 100 -8.77 -1.42 15.75
CA GLY A 100 -9.32 -2.45 14.86
C GLY A 100 -8.56 -3.78 14.78
N ASN A 101 -7.41 -3.92 15.43
CA ASN A 101 -6.66 -5.18 15.48
C ASN A 101 -7.18 -6.08 16.63
N PRO A 102 -7.65 -7.31 16.38
CA PRO A 102 -8.00 -8.27 17.43
C PRO A 102 -6.76 -8.90 18.12
N ALA A 103 -5.55 -8.49 17.75
CA ALA A 103 -4.27 -8.84 18.37
C ALA A 103 -3.92 -10.35 18.41
N GLN A 104 -4.55 -11.16 17.55
CA GLN A 104 -4.35 -12.61 17.47
C GLN A 104 -3.01 -13.02 16.81
N ILE A 105 -2.46 -12.13 15.98
CA ILE A 105 -1.13 -12.24 15.40
C ILE A 105 -0.27 -11.20 16.11
N HIS A 106 0.83 -11.62 16.75
CA HIS A 106 1.75 -10.71 17.42
C HIS A 106 2.73 -10.09 16.42
N CYS A 107 2.75 -8.77 16.28
CA CYS A 107 3.70 -8.08 15.42
C CYS A 107 4.96 -7.69 16.18
N CYS A 108 6.09 -8.32 15.84
CA CYS A 108 7.42 -8.00 16.35
C CYS A 108 7.98 -6.65 15.84
N GLY A 109 7.27 -5.96 14.93
CA GLY A 109 7.83 -4.91 14.10
C GLY A 109 8.72 -5.49 12.99
N HIS A 110 9.83 -4.81 12.66
CA HIS A 110 10.69 -5.17 11.52
C HIS A 110 11.40 -6.52 11.61
N ASN A 111 11.68 -7.01 12.82
CA ASN A 111 12.37 -8.28 13.08
C ASN A 111 11.90 -8.82 14.43
N CYS A 112 11.63 -10.12 14.55
CA CYS A 112 11.49 -10.75 15.86
C CYS A 112 12.87 -10.82 16.56
N SER A 113 12.90 -10.54 17.87
CA SER A 113 14.12 -10.56 18.67
C SER A 113 14.62 -11.99 18.93
N GLU A 114 15.82 -12.13 19.52
CA GLU A 114 16.29 -13.44 20.01
C GLU A 114 15.35 -14.00 21.10
N GLU A 115 14.73 -13.14 21.92
CA GLU A 115 13.74 -13.55 22.93
C GLU A 115 12.43 -14.01 22.28
N ASP A 116 11.95 -13.33 21.24
CA ASP A 116 10.76 -13.73 20.48
C ASP A 116 10.95 -15.07 19.77
N HIS A 117 12.10 -15.26 19.13
CA HIS A 117 12.47 -16.53 18.51
C HIS A 117 12.61 -17.65 19.56
N ALA A 118 13.26 -17.38 20.70
CA ALA A 118 13.35 -18.35 21.80
C ALA A 118 12.00 -18.64 22.49
N ALA A 119 11.01 -17.77 22.29
CA ALA A 119 9.65 -17.94 22.80
C ALA A 119 8.76 -18.81 21.90
N LEU A 120 9.16 -19.13 20.66
CA LEU A 120 8.42 -19.97 19.72
C LEU A 120 8.78 -21.46 19.86
N ALA A 121 7.78 -22.33 19.75
CA ALA A 121 7.91 -23.78 19.93
C ALA A 121 7.21 -24.60 18.81
N ALA A 122 7.43 -25.91 18.80
CA ALA A 122 6.83 -26.81 17.82
C ALA A 122 5.29 -26.74 17.85
N GLY A 123 4.69 -26.37 16.71
CA GLY A 123 3.24 -26.12 16.59
C GLY A 123 2.84 -24.64 16.57
N ASP A 124 3.74 -23.72 16.92
CA ASP A 124 3.53 -22.28 16.73
C ASP A 124 3.67 -21.88 15.25
N VAL A 125 3.27 -20.65 14.91
CA VAL A 125 3.37 -20.07 13.56
C VAL A 125 4.25 -18.81 13.59
N LEU A 126 5.13 -18.68 12.60
CA LEU A 126 5.92 -17.46 12.36
C LEU A 126 5.70 -16.99 10.92
N ILE A 127 5.26 -15.75 10.74
CA ILE A 127 5.02 -15.11 9.44
C ILE A 127 6.17 -14.12 9.19
N THR A 128 7.08 -14.46 8.28
CA THR A 128 8.36 -13.76 8.13
C THR A 128 8.71 -13.50 6.68
N ASN A 129 9.58 -12.53 6.45
CA ASN A 129 10.25 -12.35 5.16
C ASN A 129 11.78 -12.51 5.28
N HIS A 130 12.29 -12.84 6.48
CA HIS A 130 13.72 -13.01 6.74
C HIS A 130 14.25 -14.36 6.28
N VAL A 131 15.47 -14.35 5.73
CA VAL A 131 16.19 -15.56 5.29
C VAL A 131 17.46 -15.69 6.11
N SER A 132 17.36 -16.44 7.21
CA SER A 132 18.45 -16.62 8.18
C SER A 132 18.47 -18.03 8.77
N SER A 133 19.60 -18.39 9.38
CA SER A 133 19.77 -19.61 10.16
C SER A 133 18.83 -19.69 11.37
N ALA A 134 18.40 -18.56 11.94
CA ALA A 134 17.45 -18.55 13.06
C ALA A 134 16.05 -18.98 12.60
N VAL A 135 15.52 -18.34 11.55
CA VAL A 135 14.22 -18.71 10.94
C VAL A 135 14.22 -20.18 10.51
N ARG A 136 15.32 -20.63 9.90
CA ARG A 136 15.49 -22.03 9.50
C ARG A 136 15.48 -22.99 10.69
N GLN A 137 16.17 -22.67 11.77
CA GLN A 137 16.20 -23.51 12.98
C GLN A 137 14.83 -23.62 13.63
N LEU A 138 14.02 -22.54 13.64
CA LEU A 138 12.64 -22.59 14.12
C LEU A 138 11.78 -23.53 13.27
N ARG A 139 11.87 -23.45 11.93
CA ARG A 139 11.19 -24.40 11.04
C ARG A 139 11.62 -25.83 11.32
N ASP A 140 12.94 -26.07 11.34
CA ASP A 140 13.52 -27.41 11.49
C ASP A 140 13.25 -27.98 12.92
N ALA A 141 12.91 -27.14 13.89
CA ALA A 141 12.40 -27.49 15.22
C ALA A 141 10.86 -27.68 15.31
N GLY A 142 10.11 -27.40 14.24
CA GLY A 142 8.67 -27.65 14.14
C GLY A 142 7.74 -26.43 14.23
N VAL A 143 8.28 -25.20 14.19
CA VAL A 143 7.47 -23.99 13.97
C VAL A 143 6.95 -23.99 12.52
N TYR A 144 5.68 -23.66 12.30
CA TYR A 144 5.13 -23.50 10.97
C TYR A 144 5.52 -22.11 10.41
N VAL A 145 6.69 -22.05 9.77
CA VAL A 145 7.22 -20.82 9.18
C VAL A 145 6.56 -20.53 7.83
N VAL A 146 5.97 -19.35 7.70
CA VAL A 146 5.32 -18.83 6.50
C VAL A 146 6.16 -17.70 5.94
N GLY A 147 6.71 -17.91 4.74
CA GLY A 147 7.53 -16.91 4.05
C GLY A 147 6.68 -15.96 3.19
N LEU A 148 6.85 -14.65 3.34
CA LEU A 148 6.30 -13.62 2.45
C LEU A 148 7.45 -12.95 1.67
N PRO A 149 7.60 -13.13 0.34
CA PRO A 149 8.69 -12.51 -0.39
C PRO A 149 8.49 -10.99 -0.46
N THR A 150 9.57 -10.24 -0.44
CA THR A 150 9.56 -8.78 -0.57
C THR A 150 10.80 -8.33 -1.34
N ALA A 151 10.79 -7.13 -1.91
CA ALA A 151 11.90 -6.58 -2.69
C ALA A 151 13.25 -6.58 -1.93
N TYR A 152 13.19 -6.45 -0.60
CA TYR A 152 14.33 -6.27 0.29
C TYR A 152 15.18 -7.53 0.50
N VAL A 153 14.72 -8.71 0.08
CA VAL A 153 15.43 -9.99 0.21
C VAL A 153 15.54 -10.67 -1.15
N ASN A 154 16.61 -11.43 -1.39
CA ASN A 154 16.81 -12.09 -2.67
C ASN A 154 15.75 -13.20 -2.85
N GLY A 155 14.88 -13.04 -3.83
CA GLY A 155 13.70 -13.88 -4.06
C GLY A 155 13.83 -14.77 -5.30
N HIS A 156 12.88 -15.70 -5.46
CA HIS A 156 12.84 -16.58 -6.64
C HIS A 156 12.54 -15.82 -7.95
N ASN A 157 11.96 -14.62 -7.83
CA ASN A 157 11.60 -13.69 -8.90
C ASN A 157 12.66 -12.60 -9.14
N THR A 158 13.73 -12.56 -8.34
CA THR A 158 14.79 -11.55 -8.44
C THR A 158 15.79 -11.92 -9.54
N PRO A 159 16.16 -11.00 -10.47
CA PRO A 159 17.20 -11.27 -11.45
C PRO A 159 18.57 -11.39 -10.78
N LEU A 160 19.37 -12.39 -11.22
CA LEU A 160 20.64 -12.75 -10.59
C LEU A 160 21.56 -11.55 -10.35
N GLY A 161 22.00 -11.37 -9.10
CA GLY A 161 22.93 -10.32 -8.70
C GLY A 161 22.34 -8.90 -8.62
N LYS A 162 21.01 -8.73 -8.73
CA LYS A 162 20.36 -7.41 -8.59
C LYS A 162 20.03 -7.01 -7.16
N VAL A 163 19.80 -7.98 -6.27
CA VAL A 163 19.66 -7.80 -4.82
C VAL A 163 20.86 -8.47 -4.14
N HIS A 164 21.25 -7.99 -2.97
CA HIS A 164 22.30 -8.60 -2.16
C HIS A 164 21.94 -10.05 -1.76
N PRO A 165 22.92 -10.97 -1.70
CA PRO A 165 22.66 -12.36 -1.32
C PRO A 165 22.16 -12.45 0.12
N ASN A 166 21.22 -13.38 0.35
CA ASN A 166 20.75 -13.74 1.68
C ASN A 166 21.82 -14.59 2.41
N GLU A 167 21.57 -14.94 3.68
CA GLU A 167 22.44 -15.86 4.41
C GLU A 167 22.59 -17.20 3.66
N ASN A 168 23.83 -17.65 3.44
CA ASN A 168 24.19 -18.90 2.76
C ASN A 168 23.59 -19.08 1.34
N ASP A 169 23.29 -17.97 0.63
CA ASP A 169 22.62 -17.95 -0.68
C ASP A 169 21.24 -18.64 -0.70
N TRP A 170 20.60 -18.83 0.46
CA TRP A 170 19.26 -19.41 0.57
C TRP A 170 18.17 -18.48 0.02
N LEU A 171 17.02 -19.03 -0.39
CA LEU A 171 15.80 -18.29 -0.68
C LEU A 171 14.76 -18.57 0.42
N LEU A 172 13.65 -17.80 0.45
CA LEU A 172 12.55 -18.00 1.42
C LEU A 172 12.12 -19.46 1.56
N LYS A 173 11.87 -20.15 0.44
CA LYS A 173 11.49 -21.57 0.38
C LYS A 173 12.45 -22.52 1.12
N ASP A 174 13.72 -22.12 1.29
CA ASP A 174 14.77 -22.96 1.88
C ASP A 174 14.81 -22.81 3.41
N VAL A 175 14.14 -21.78 3.95
CA VAL A 175 13.96 -21.52 5.41
C VAL A 175 12.51 -21.64 5.90
N SER A 176 11.51 -21.50 5.02
CA SER A 176 10.07 -21.59 5.35
C SER A 176 9.47 -22.98 5.16
N SER A 177 8.28 -23.23 5.73
CA SER A 177 7.43 -24.40 5.49
C SER A 177 6.50 -24.20 4.28
N ILE A 178 6.10 -22.96 4.02
CA ILE A 178 5.29 -22.53 2.87
C ILE A 178 5.70 -21.09 2.49
N VAL A 179 5.39 -20.67 1.27
CA VAL A 179 5.55 -19.28 0.82
C VAL A 179 4.18 -18.76 0.38
N LEU A 180 3.77 -17.59 0.88
CA LEU A 180 2.62 -16.83 0.40
C LEU A 180 3.12 -15.72 -0.52
N GLU A 181 2.74 -15.75 -1.79
CA GLU A 181 3.24 -14.77 -2.76
C GLU A 181 2.64 -13.36 -2.53
N THR A 182 3.51 -12.37 -2.38
CA THR A 182 3.09 -10.97 -2.26
C THR A 182 2.93 -10.29 -3.62
N HIS A 183 3.47 -10.88 -4.70
CA HIS A 183 3.55 -10.28 -6.04
C HIS A 183 4.30 -8.94 -6.12
N ILE A 184 4.91 -8.47 -5.02
CA ILE A 184 5.69 -7.23 -4.97
C ILE A 184 6.87 -7.36 -5.96
N PRO A 185 7.09 -6.38 -6.86
CA PRO A 185 8.23 -6.41 -7.77
C PRO A 185 9.55 -6.28 -7.00
N TRP A 186 10.60 -6.96 -7.45
CA TRP A 186 11.91 -7.01 -6.75
C TRP A 186 12.61 -5.65 -6.67
N ASP A 187 12.23 -4.70 -7.53
CA ASP A 187 12.67 -3.30 -7.57
C ASP A 187 11.67 -2.32 -6.94
N GLN A 188 10.57 -2.84 -6.37
CA GLN A 188 9.60 -2.20 -5.46
C GLN A 188 8.70 -1.09 -6.02
N GLY A 189 9.19 -0.29 -6.98
CA GLY A 189 8.38 0.70 -7.67
C GLY A 189 7.35 0.08 -8.63
N ILE A 190 6.29 0.83 -8.95
CA ILE A 190 5.24 0.40 -9.89
C ILE A 190 4.91 1.41 -11.00
N VAL A 191 5.62 2.54 -11.06
CA VAL A 191 5.42 3.62 -12.04
C VAL A 191 6.67 3.83 -12.88
N HIS A 192 6.52 4.00 -14.20
CA HIS A 192 7.64 4.14 -15.14
C HIS A 192 7.78 5.59 -15.64
N ILE A 193 8.62 6.38 -14.95
CA ILE A 193 8.97 7.73 -15.39
C ILE A 193 9.99 7.65 -16.54
N PRO A 194 9.69 8.12 -17.78
CA PRO A 194 10.61 7.95 -18.92
C PRO A 194 11.97 8.65 -18.76
N GLN A 195 12.06 9.62 -17.84
CA GLN A 195 13.28 10.36 -17.50
C GLN A 195 14.15 9.66 -16.44
N LEU A 196 13.68 8.55 -15.84
CA LEU A 196 14.38 7.75 -14.84
C LEU A 196 14.41 6.25 -15.24
N PRO A 197 15.06 5.90 -16.37
CA PRO A 197 15.02 4.55 -16.94
C PRO A 197 15.74 3.47 -16.10
N GLU A 198 16.42 3.83 -15.00
CA GLU A 198 17.16 2.92 -14.14
C GLU A 198 16.30 2.14 -13.12
N MET A 199 15.07 2.59 -12.84
CA MET A 199 14.11 1.90 -11.99
C MET A 199 12.67 2.41 -12.13
N PRO A 200 11.65 1.54 -11.98
CA PRO A 200 10.32 1.98 -11.58
C PRO A 200 10.35 2.69 -10.23
N VAL A 201 9.40 3.59 -9.98
CA VAL A 201 9.30 4.41 -8.75
C VAL A 201 7.90 4.29 -8.12
N PHE A 202 7.75 4.89 -6.93
CA PHE A 202 6.62 4.83 -6.01
C PHE A 202 6.35 3.41 -5.47
N PRO A 203 6.63 3.16 -4.16
CA PRO A 203 6.55 1.82 -3.60
C PRO A 203 5.10 1.33 -3.44
N VAL A 204 4.93 0.02 -3.53
CA VAL A 204 3.65 -0.66 -3.26
C VAL A 204 3.71 -1.65 -2.09
N SER A 205 4.93 -1.99 -1.62
CA SER A 205 5.20 -3.11 -0.72
C SER A 205 4.33 -3.11 0.54
N SER A 206 4.25 -1.97 1.22
CA SER A 206 3.52 -1.85 2.48
C SER A 206 2.01 -2.06 2.33
N ASN A 207 1.42 -1.62 1.21
CA ASN A 207 0.00 -1.78 0.91
C ASN A 207 -0.35 -3.26 0.69
N ILE A 208 0.54 -4.01 0.04
CA ILE A 208 0.36 -5.45 -0.19
C ILE A 208 0.59 -6.26 1.09
N THR A 209 1.67 -5.99 1.82
CA THR A 209 1.99 -6.66 3.10
C THR A 209 0.86 -6.48 4.12
N CYS A 210 0.38 -5.26 4.32
CA CYS A 210 -0.75 -5.01 5.23
C CYS A 210 -2.06 -5.64 4.72
N GLY A 211 -2.28 -5.69 3.39
CA GLY A 211 -3.41 -6.40 2.80
C GLY A 211 -3.42 -7.88 3.18
N ILE A 212 -2.29 -8.58 3.00
CA ILE A 212 -2.13 -9.99 3.38
C ILE A 212 -2.31 -10.18 4.89
N HIS A 213 -1.72 -9.31 5.72
CA HIS A 213 -1.91 -9.35 7.17
C HIS A 213 -3.39 -9.26 7.56
N TRP A 214 -4.14 -8.30 7.01
CA TRP A 214 -5.55 -8.13 7.36
C TRP A 214 -6.43 -9.27 6.82
N MET A 215 -6.14 -9.85 5.66
CA MET A 215 -6.81 -11.08 5.21
C MET A 215 -6.60 -12.26 6.17
N LEU A 216 -5.35 -12.46 6.64
CA LEU A 216 -5.02 -13.49 7.61
C LEU A 216 -5.72 -13.25 8.95
N THR A 217 -5.65 -12.02 9.47
CA THR A 217 -6.30 -11.62 10.74
C THR A 217 -7.81 -11.79 10.67
N ALA A 218 -8.46 -11.46 9.55
CA ALA A 218 -9.90 -11.65 9.35
C ALA A 218 -10.31 -13.14 9.37
N GLU A 219 -9.57 -13.99 8.65
CA GLU A 219 -9.81 -15.44 8.62
C GLU A 219 -9.54 -16.11 9.97
N VAL A 220 -8.43 -15.75 10.66
CA VAL A 220 -8.10 -16.26 12.01
C VAL A 220 -9.19 -15.86 13.01
N ALA A 221 -9.61 -14.60 13.02
CA ALA A 221 -10.62 -14.11 13.96
C ALA A 221 -11.95 -14.83 13.79
N ARG A 222 -12.41 -14.98 12.55
CA ARG A 222 -13.63 -15.72 12.22
C ARG A 222 -13.53 -17.19 12.63
N ALA A 223 -12.41 -17.85 12.33
CA ALA A 223 -12.20 -19.25 12.69
C ALA A 223 -12.23 -19.43 14.22
N LEU A 224 -11.59 -18.54 14.98
CA LEU A 224 -11.60 -18.57 16.45
C LEU A 224 -13.00 -18.30 17.04
N ALA A 225 -13.71 -17.29 16.53
CA ALA A 225 -15.00 -16.86 17.08
C ALA A 225 -16.20 -17.76 16.71
N THR A 226 -16.09 -18.56 15.64
CA THR A 226 -17.16 -19.48 15.17
C THR A 226 -16.83 -20.96 15.36
N GLY A 227 -15.55 -21.31 15.50
CA GLY A 227 -15.07 -22.71 15.45
C GLY A 227 -15.01 -23.31 14.03
N ILE A 228 -15.41 -22.57 12.99
CA ILE A 228 -15.38 -23.01 11.59
C ILE A 228 -13.93 -22.99 11.06
N ARG A 229 -13.63 -23.79 10.02
CA ARG A 229 -12.34 -23.75 9.31
C ARG A 229 -12.26 -22.46 8.48
N ALA A 230 -11.07 -21.85 8.40
CA ALA A 230 -10.82 -20.81 7.39
C ALA A 230 -11.03 -21.34 5.96
N ASP A 231 -11.58 -20.49 5.08
CA ASP A 231 -11.93 -20.78 3.68
C ASP A 231 -11.62 -19.63 2.72
N GLY A 232 -11.11 -18.51 3.25
CA GLY A 232 -10.70 -17.33 2.50
C GLY A 232 -11.84 -16.39 2.13
N ALA A 233 -13.09 -16.70 2.45
CA ALA A 233 -14.23 -15.85 2.06
C ALA A 233 -14.22 -14.49 2.77
N THR A 234 -13.81 -14.45 4.04
CA THR A 234 -13.76 -13.22 4.85
C THR A 234 -12.40 -12.50 4.70
N GLY A 235 -11.36 -13.24 4.31
CA GLY A 235 -10.15 -12.65 3.72
C GLY A 235 -10.45 -11.94 2.39
N ARG A 236 -11.21 -12.56 1.48
CA ARG A 236 -11.65 -11.94 0.22
C ARG A 236 -12.50 -10.69 0.48
N GLU A 237 -13.48 -10.78 1.37
CA GLU A 237 -14.33 -9.67 1.82
C GLU A 237 -13.52 -8.42 2.21
N TYR A 238 -12.37 -8.58 2.87
CA TYR A 238 -11.51 -7.45 3.24
C TYR A 238 -10.93 -6.74 2.01
N LEU A 239 -10.37 -7.50 1.06
CA LEU A 239 -9.84 -6.91 -0.16
C LEU A 239 -10.93 -6.46 -1.14
N ASP A 240 -12.12 -7.07 -1.14
CA ASP A 240 -13.27 -6.57 -1.89
C ASP A 240 -13.64 -5.15 -1.42
N VAL A 241 -13.73 -4.91 -0.11
CA VAL A 241 -13.99 -3.56 0.44
C VAL A 241 -12.87 -2.58 0.09
N VAL A 242 -11.59 -2.97 0.19
CA VAL A 242 -10.46 -2.11 -0.20
C VAL A 242 -10.51 -1.79 -1.70
N LEU A 243 -10.73 -2.79 -2.56
CA LEU A 243 -10.79 -2.64 -4.01
C LEU A 243 -12.01 -1.83 -4.47
N GLU A 244 -13.16 -1.95 -3.79
CA GLU A 244 -14.33 -1.11 -4.06
C GLU A 244 -14.06 0.34 -3.68
N ARG A 245 -13.52 0.61 -2.48
CA ARG A 245 -13.19 1.97 -2.02
C ARG A 245 -12.18 2.64 -2.94
N LEU A 246 -11.14 1.92 -3.38
CA LEU A 246 -10.20 2.40 -4.40
C LEU A 246 -10.88 2.73 -5.74
N ALA A 247 -11.85 1.93 -6.18
CA ALA A 247 -12.61 2.19 -7.40
C ALA A 247 -13.62 3.35 -7.27
N GLN A 248 -14.12 3.65 -6.05
CA GLN A 248 -14.90 4.85 -5.75
C GLN A 248 -14.00 6.10 -5.81
N ILE A 249 -12.88 6.09 -5.06
CA ILE A 249 -11.85 7.14 -5.06
C ILE A 249 -11.42 7.49 -6.49
N GLN A 250 -11.09 6.49 -7.31
CA GLN A 250 -10.66 6.70 -8.70
C GLN A 250 -11.74 7.35 -9.59
N ARG A 251 -13.03 7.05 -9.38
CA ARG A 251 -14.11 7.70 -10.15
C ARG A 251 -14.36 9.15 -9.72
N GLU A 252 -14.24 9.41 -8.44
CA GLU A 252 -14.79 10.62 -7.80
C GLU A 252 -13.70 11.68 -7.54
N ASP A 253 -12.50 11.26 -7.13
CA ASP A 253 -11.46 12.17 -6.65
C ASP A 253 -10.41 12.52 -7.72
N THR A 254 -10.31 11.75 -8.82
CA THR A 254 -9.27 11.94 -9.86
C THR A 254 -9.20 13.37 -10.42
N ALA A 255 -10.33 14.07 -10.56
CA ALA A 255 -10.33 15.49 -10.96
C ALA A 255 -9.62 16.37 -9.92
N ALA A 256 -10.01 16.23 -8.64
CA ALA A 256 -9.40 16.97 -7.54
C ALA A 256 -7.92 16.57 -7.32
N VAL A 257 -7.54 15.32 -7.55
CA VAL A 257 -6.12 14.89 -7.52
C VAL A 257 -5.32 15.61 -8.60
N ASN A 258 -5.83 15.72 -9.83
CA ASN A 258 -5.14 16.44 -10.92
C ASN A 258 -5.00 17.95 -10.61
N ASP A 259 -6.08 18.59 -10.14
CA ASP A 259 -6.04 20.03 -9.79
C ASP A 259 -5.09 20.30 -8.62
N THR A 260 -5.13 19.46 -7.57
CA THR A 260 -4.22 19.54 -6.41
C THR A 260 -2.77 19.33 -6.84
N ALA A 261 -2.51 18.33 -7.70
CA ALA A 261 -1.18 18.05 -8.24
C ALA A 261 -0.58 19.24 -9.00
N VAL A 262 -1.39 19.99 -9.76
CA VAL A 262 -0.94 21.23 -10.43
C VAL A 262 -0.53 22.31 -9.41
N VAL A 263 -1.22 22.42 -8.27
CA VAL A 263 -0.85 23.36 -7.20
C VAL A 263 0.45 22.93 -6.51
N VAL A 264 0.57 21.65 -6.12
CA VAL A 264 1.75 21.11 -5.43
C VAL A 264 2.99 21.17 -6.32
N ALA A 265 2.89 20.79 -7.59
CA ALA A 265 4.01 20.86 -8.53
C ALA A 265 4.51 22.30 -8.73
N LYS A 266 3.60 23.28 -8.88
CA LYS A 266 3.96 24.71 -8.98
C LYS A 266 4.62 25.24 -7.71
N ARG A 267 4.15 24.79 -6.53
CA ARG A 267 4.73 25.14 -5.22
C ARG A 267 6.17 24.63 -5.13
N ILE A 268 6.40 23.34 -5.39
CA ILE A 268 7.74 22.73 -5.31
C ILE A 268 8.73 23.39 -6.28
N ILE A 269 8.31 23.68 -7.52
CA ILE A 269 9.13 24.38 -8.54
C ILE A 269 9.45 25.83 -8.14
N GLY A 270 8.74 26.42 -7.17
CA GLY A 270 8.90 27.81 -6.71
C GLY A 270 9.71 27.98 -5.42
N ASP A 271 10.60 27.03 -5.08
CA ASP A 271 11.17 26.85 -3.74
C ASP A 271 10.04 26.67 -2.72
N GLY A 272 9.45 25.47 -2.78
CA GLY A 272 8.36 25.00 -1.92
C GLY A 272 8.65 23.58 -1.42
N ARG A 273 8.44 23.34 -0.13
CA ARG A 273 8.65 22.05 0.53
C ARG A 273 7.34 21.26 0.57
N PHE A 274 7.43 19.94 0.61
CA PHE A 274 6.28 19.03 0.69
C PHE A 274 6.41 18.14 1.93
N PHE A 275 5.41 18.22 2.80
CA PHE A 275 5.38 17.54 4.09
C PHE A 275 4.24 16.53 4.14
N VAL A 276 4.44 15.45 4.90
CA VAL A 276 3.39 14.48 5.25
C VAL A 276 3.44 14.26 6.76
N ARG A 277 2.30 14.42 7.43
CA ARG A 277 2.13 14.07 8.86
C ARG A 277 0.98 13.10 9.08
N SER A 278 1.08 12.27 10.10
CA SER A 278 -0.03 11.46 10.62
C SER A 278 0.21 11.09 12.09
N ARG A 279 -0.85 11.09 12.88
CA ARG A 279 -0.84 10.63 14.29
C ARG A 279 -0.57 9.13 14.40
N ASN A 280 -0.92 8.37 13.36
CA ASN A 280 -0.38 7.03 13.14
C ASN A 280 0.84 7.17 12.20
N PRO A 281 2.09 7.07 12.72
CA PRO A 281 3.27 7.39 11.93
C PRO A 281 3.51 6.47 10.73
N GLY A 282 2.74 5.39 10.54
CA GLY A 282 2.94 4.43 9.45
C GLY A 282 2.87 5.07 8.06
N VAL A 283 1.82 5.84 7.76
CA VAL A 283 1.66 6.49 6.43
C VAL A 283 2.69 7.62 6.23
N GLN A 284 3.00 8.36 7.30
CA GLN A 284 4.08 9.37 7.28
C GLN A 284 5.46 8.75 7.04
N GLY A 285 5.70 7.55 7.58
CA GLY A 285 6.91 6.78 7.38
C GLY A 285 7.03 6.26 5.95
N ASP A 286 5.95 5.69 5.39
CA ASP A 286 5.94 5.19 4.00
C ASP A 286 6.10 6.31 2.95
N ALA A 287 5.86 7.56 3.34
CA ALA A 287 6.07 8.73 2.50
C ALA A 287 7.53 9.22 2.41
N ASN A 288 8.41 8.78 3.32
CA ASN A 288 9.76 9.34 3.51
C ASN A 288 10.84 8.25 3.66
N GLY A 289 11.99 8.44 3.03
CA GLY A 289 13.17 7.58 3.20
C GLY A 289 13.05 6.15 2.65
N VAL A 290 11.90 5.78 2.08
CA VAL A 290 11.64 4.45 1.52
C VAL A 290 12.29 4.23 0.16
N ALA A 291 12.62 2.98 -0.12
CA ALA A 291 13.10 2.53 -1.41
C ALA A 291 12.01 2.67 -2.50
N ALA A 292 12.41 3.05 -3.72
CA ALA A 292 11.54 3.57 -4.79
C ALA A 292 10.78 4.87 -4.43
N GLY A 293 11.01 5.44 -3.24
CA GLY A 293 10.36 6.66 -2.74
C GLY A 293 10.98 7.94 -3.25
N LEU A 294 10.19 9.02 -3.20
CA LEU A 294 10.57 10.37 -3.61
C LEU A 294 11.47 11.03 -2.55
N MET A 295 12.61 11.60 -2.96
CA MET A 295 13.60 12.17 -2.01
C MET A 295 13.16 13.44 -1.28
N LEU A 296 12.16 14.17 -1.78
CA LEU A 296 11.83 15.52 -1.29
C LEU A 296 10.85 15.54 -0.09
N THR A 297 10.10 14.47 0.13
CA THR A 297 9.06 14.42 1.18
C THR A 297 9.67 14.45 2.57
N ASN A 298 9.27 15.39 3.42
CA ASN A 298 9.79 15.54 4.80
C ASN A 298 11.32 15.67 4.92
N ALA A 299 12.03 16.01 3.84
CA ALA A 299 13.50 16.02 3.81
C ALA A 299 14.13 17.27 4.45
N PHE A 300 13.31 18.20 4.94
CA PHE A 300 13.69 19.52 5.47
C PHE A 300 12.74 19.92 6.61
N GLU A 301 13.08 20.99 7.33
CA GLU A 301 12.19 21.53 8.37
C GLU A 301 10.97 22.27 7.78
N MET A 302 9.86 22.33 8.53
CA MET A 302 8.66 23.08 8.14
C MET A 302 8.84 24.57 8.40
N ARG A 303 8.58 25.43 7.40
CA ARG A 303 8.80 26.88 7.48
C ARG A 303 7.66 27.61 8.17
N GLY A 304 8.00 28.64 8.93
CA GLY A 304 7.04 29.55 9.56
C GLY A 304 6.42 30.56 8.59
N ALA A 305 5.41 31.28 9.08
CA ALA A 305 4.88 32.47 8.43
C ALA A 305 5.98 33.51 8.16
N GLY A 306 6.11 33.97 6.92
CA GLY A 306 7.15 34.92 6.51
C GLY A 306 8.53 34.31 6.23
N GLU A 307 8.74 33.02 6.51
CA GLU A 307 9.97 32.28 6.16
C GLU A 307 9.85 31.52 4.84
N GLY A 308 8.64 31.43 4.28
CA GLY A 308 8.32 30.67 3.07
C GLY A 308 7.26 29.57 3.27
N GLY A 309 6.64 29.45 4.45
CA GLY A 309 5.54 28.51 4.70
C GLY A 309 4.34 28.71 3.75
N ASP A 310 4.16 29.93 3.25
CA ASP A 310 3.17 30.31 2.23
C ASP A 310 3.37 29.62 0.87
N ARG A 311 4.57 29.08 0.62
CA ARG A 311 4.93 28.30 -0.58
C ARG A 311 4.92 26.79 -0.33
N ASP A 312 4.93 26.35 0.92
CA ASP A 312 5.00 24.94 1.30
C ASP A 312 3.64 24.23 1.21
N THR A 313 3.65 22.91 1.12
CA THR A 313 2.47 22.04 1.17
C THR A 313 2.57 21.08 2.36
N LEU A 314 1.50 20.94 3.14
CA LEU A 314 1.37 19.88 4.15
C LEU A 314 0.23 18.93 3.74
N VAL A 315 0.52 17.63 3.72
CA VAL A 315 -0.49 16.57 3.74
C VAL A 315 -0.66 16.05 5.16
N ILE A 316 -1.89 15.91 5.63
CA ILE A 316 -2.24 15.22 6.88
C ILE A 316 -3.03 13.96 6.53
N ALA A 317 -2.53 12.79 6.94
CA ALA A 317 -3.11 11.48 6.61
C ALA A 317 -3.76 10.84 7.85
N ALA A 318 -4.98 11.27 8.17
CA ALA A 318 -5.74 10.85 9.35
C ALA A 318 -6.23 9.40 9.24
N VAL A 319 -5.92 8.55 10.23
CA VAL A 319 -6.42 7.15 10.28
C VAL A 319 -7.68 6.98 11.14
N SER A 320 -7.97 7.97 11.99
CA SER A 320 -9.11 8.07 12.90
C SER A 320 -9.75 9.45 12.68
N ALA A 321 -11.03 9.63 13.00
CA ALA A 321 -11.74 10.89 12.68
C ALA A 321 -11.42 12.03 13.66
N ASP A 322 -11.13 13.22 13.12
CA ASP A 322 -10.94 14.49 13.84
C ASP A 322 -10.01 14.41 15.07
N ASP A 323 -8.88 13.71 14.94
CA ASP A 323 -7.88 13.60 16.01
C ASP A 323 -7.25 14.96 16.37
N SER A 324 -7.16 15.25 17.67
CA SER A 324 -6.75 16.57 18.17
C SER A 324 -5.33 16.97 17.78
N GLN A 325 -4.40 16.03 17.59
CA GLN A 325 -3.04 16.34 17.15
C GLN A 325 -3.02 16.71 15.66
N GLU A 326 -3.87 16.09 14.84
CA GLU A 326 -4.01 16.36 13.42
C GLU A 326 -4.77 17.68 13.16
N LEU A 327 -5.78 17.99 13.99
CA LEU A 327 -6.42 19.31 14.00
C LEU A 327 -5.45 20.42 14.43
N GLU A 328 -4.56 20.19 15.40
CA GLU A 328 -3.51 21.14 15.80
C GLU A 328 -2.53 21.42 14.66
N TRP A 329 -2.04 20.37 13.98
CA TRP A 329 -1.14 20.54 12.83
C TRP A 329 -1.79 21.29 11.68
N ALA A 330 -3.09 21.10 11.44
CA ALA A 330 -3.81 21.83 10.40
C ALA A 330 -3.90 23.34 10.72
N GLU A 331 -4.19 23.73 11.98
CA GLU A 331 -4.20 25.15 12.37
C GLU A 331 -2.78 25.75 12.43
N GLN A 332 -1.75 24.98 12.82
CA GLN A 332 -0.35 25.40 12.74
C GLN A 332 0.05 25.69 11.27
N ALA A 333 -0.29 24.79 10.36
CA ALA A 333 0.01 24.92 8.95
C ALA A 333 -0.72 26.12 8.32
N ARG A 334 -2.00 26.33 8.71
CA ARG A 334 -2.79 27.49 8.30
C ARG A 334 -2.18 28.80 8.80
N ALA A 335 -1.69 28.84 10.04
CA ALA A 335 -1.00 30.02 10.60
C ALA A 335 0.32 30.32 9.86
N ASN A 336 1.01 29.30 9.35
CA ASN A 336 2.20 29.44 8.51
C ASN A 336 1.91 29.81 7.04
N GLY A 337 0.66 29.70 6.59
CA GLY A 337 0.25 29.93 5.20
C GLY A 337 0.39 28.72 4.27
N ASN A 338 0.67 27.53 4.80
CA ASN A 338 0.79 26.29 4.03
C ASN A 338 -0.48 26.04 3.20
N TYR A 339 -0.32 25.39 2.04
CA TYR A 339 -1.43 24.71 1.38
C TYR A 339 -1.65 23.36 2.04
N ILE A 340 -2.88 23.10 2.50
CA ILE A 340 -3.21 21.97 3.37
C ILE A 340 -4.06 20.98 2.61
N VAL A 341 -3.51 19.80 2.38
CA VAL A 341 -4.24 18.64 1.87
C VAL A 341 -4.50 17.69 3.03
N CYS A 342 -5.70 17.14 3.13
CA CYS A 342 -6.03 16.09 4.09
C CYS A 342 -6.48 14.82 3.36
N ILE A 343 -6.13 13.68 3.94
CA ILE A 343 -6.56 12.35 3.52
C ILE A 343 -7.11 11.67 4.78
N GLY A 344 -8.37 11.19 4.78
CA GLY A 344 -8.92 10.56 5.98
C GLY A 344 -10.39 10.13 5.92
N PRO A 345 -10.96 9.73 7.07
CA PRO A 345 -12.31 9.18 7.18
C PRO A 345 -13.42 10.15 6.74
N ASP A 346 -14.50 9.61 6.17
CA ASP A 346 -15.68 10.36 5.72
C ASP A 346 -16.28 11.22 6.86
N ASN A 347 -16.22 10.69 8.08
CA ASN A 347 -16.78 11.24 9.31
C ASN A 347 -15.84 12.21 10.06
N SER A 348 -14.94 12.91 9.35
CA SER A 348 -14.01 13.92 9.93
C SER A 348 -14.41 15.37 9.59
N PRO A 349 -15.56 15.89 10.07
CA PRO A 349 -16.07 17.21 9.69
C PRO A 349 -15.19 18.40 10.15
N GLU A 350 -14.44 18.30 11.25
CA GLU A 350 -13.56 19.39 11.70
C GLU A 350 -12.29 19.47 10.84
N LEU A 351 -11.65 18.34 10.54
CA LEU A 351 -10.47 18.30 9.68
C LEU A 351 -10.82 18.73 8.24
N GLN A 352 -12.01 18.37 7.74
CA GLN A 352 -12.57 18.85 6.47
C GLN A 352 -12.74 20.38 6.41
N GLN A 353 -12.87 21.08 7.55
CA GLN A 353 -12.92 22.54 7.63
C GLN A 353 -11.55 23.19 7.85
N LYS A 354 -10.50 22.40 8.11
CA LYS A 354 -9.14 22.89 8.39
C LYS A 354 -8.20 22.82 7.18
N CYS A 355 -8.52 22.03 6.16
CA CYS A 355 -7.76 21.89 4.91
C CYS A 355 -8.30 22.74 3.74
N ASP A 356 -7.48 22.93 2.71
CA ASP A 356 -7.91 23.44 1.39
C ASP A 356 -8.52 22.35 0.51
N VAL A 357 -8.05 21.11 0.64
CA VAL A 357 -8.55 19.92 -0.09
C VAL A 357 -8.63 18.72 0.85
N TYR A 358 -9.76 17.98 0.80
CA TYR A 358 -9.95 16.74 1.57
C TYR A 358 -10.25 15.56 0.65
N PHE A 359 -9.35 14.58 0.60
CA PHE A 359 -9.56 13.28 -0.03
C PHE A 359 -10.13 12.29 0.99
N ARG A 360 -11.27 11.70 0.69
CA ARG A 360 -11.91 10.74 1.61
C ARG A 360 -11.39 9.34 1.35
N ASN A 361 -10.87 8.66 2.37
CA ASN A 361 -10.49 7.25 2.25
C ASN A 361 -11.69 6.29 2.16
N ARG A 362 -12.92 6.82 2.18
CA ARG A 362 -14.20 6.08 2.11
C ARG A 362 -14.41 5.11 3.28
N CYS A 363 -13.73 5.37 4.41
CA CYS A 363 -14.00 4.73 5.70
C CYS A 363 -14.86 5.64 6.57
N GLY A 364 -15.92 5.08 7.14
CA GLY A 364 -16.67 5.68 8.26
C GLY A 364 -16.62 4.84 9.53
N GLU A 365 -15.91 3.71 9.51
CA GLU A 365 -15.81 2.79 10.63
C GLU A 365 -14.64 3.13 11.56
N THR A 366 -14.92 3.19 12.87
CA THR A 366 -13.92 3.45 13.92
C THR A 366 -12.85 2.36 13.98
N ALA A 367 -13.26 1.10 14.19
CA ALA A 367 -12.35 -0.02 14.39
C ALA A 367 -11.89 -0.65 13.06
N GLY A 368 -12.81 -1.21 12.26
CA GLY A 368 -12.44 -1.84 10.98
C GLY A 368 -13.61 -2.12 10.06
N VAL A 369 -13.35 -2.83 8.96
CA VAL A 369 -14.36 -3.07 7.89
C VAL A 369 -15.06 -4.42 7.98
N ILE A 370 -14.44 -5.43 8.59
CA ILE A 370 -14.96 -6.81 8.65
C ILE A 370 -15.82 -7.03 9.89
N ALA A 371 -17.04 -7.53 9.68
CA ALA A 371 -17.88 -8.03 10.77
C ALA A 371 -17.58 -9.53 11.01
N VAL A 372 -17.41 -9.93 12.27
CA VAL A 372 -17.22 -11.33 12.66
C VAL A 372 -18.30 -11.71 13.66
N GLU A 373 -18.94 -12.86 13.45
CA GLU A 373 -19.91 -13.42 14.40
C GLU A 373 -19.27 -13.59 15.79
N ASN A 374 -20.00 -13.24 16.85
CA ASN A 374 -19.56 -13.23 18.24
C ASN A 374 -18.48 -12.18 18.62
N LEU A 375 -18.03 -11.31 17.71
CA LEU A 375 -17.27 -10.10 18.07
C LEU A 375 -18.21 -8.88 18.20
N PRO A 376 -17.99 -7.98 19.19
CA PRO A 376 -18.88 -6.83 19.42
C PRO A 376 -18.65 -5.67 18.44
N GLU A 377 -17.48 -5.62 17.81
CA GLU A 377 -17.04 -4.54 16.93
C GLU A 377 -16.46 -5.14 15.64
N LYS A 378 -16.46 -4.34 14.56
CA LYS A 378 -15.76 -4.71 13.33
C LYS A 378 -14.24 -4.69 13.53
N ILE A 379 -13.54 -5.57 12.84
CA ILE A 379 -12.07 -5.69 12.87
C ILE A 379 -11.44 -5.39 11.50
N CYS A 380 -10.12 -5.34 11.46
CA CYS A 380 -9.30 -5.08 10.27
C CYS A 380 -9.56 -3.69 9.67
N PRO A 381 -8.83 -2.64 10.10
CA PRO A 381 -8.93 -1.32 9.50
C PRO A 381 -8.51 -1.34 8.03
N ALA A 382 -9.13 -0.47 7.24
CA ALA A 382 -8.70 -0.19 5.86
C ALA A 382 -8.03 1.20 5.72
N THR A 383 -8.04 2.01 6.79
CA THR A 383 -7.62 3.42 6.74
C THR A 383 -6.14 3.61 6.41
N GLY A 384 -5.22 2.76 6.90
CA GLY A 384 -3.80 2.88 6.58
C GLY A 384 -3.49 2.62 5.10
N ILE A 385 -3.98 1.49 4.57
CA ILE A 385 -3.81 1.12 3.15
C ILE A 385 -4.45 2.17 2.22
N LEU A 386 -5.69 2.57 2.49
CA LEU A 386 -6.40 3.52 1.63
C LEU A 386 -5.78 4.93 1.69
N ASN A 387 -5.33 5.38 2.87
CA ASN A 387 -4.58 6.63 2.98
C ASN A 387 -3.27 6.61 2.20
N ASN A 388 -2.48 5.53 2.32
CA ASN A 388 -1.19 5.41 1.64
C ASN A 388 -1.38 5.32 0.11
N VAL A 389 -2.38 4.57 -0.38
CA VAL A 389 -2.66 4.53 -1.83
C VAL A 389 -3.09 5.90 -2.35
N ILE A 390 -3.98 6.64 -1.67
CA ILE A 390 -4.32 8.03 -2.05
C ILE A 390 -3.08 8.92 -2.07
N LEU A 391 -2.23 8.83 -1.04
CA LEU A 391 -1.01 9.63 -0.93
C LEU A 391 -0.04 9.33 -2.08
N GLN A 392 0.20 8.06 -2.41
CA GLN A 392 1.10 7.69 -3.50
C GLN A 392 0.52 8.06 -4.87
N ILE A 393 -0.80 7.96 -5.08
CA ILE A 393 -1.49 8.46 -6.30
C ILE A 393 -1.28 9.97 -6.44
N LEU A 394 -1.53 10.75 -5.39
CA LEU A 394 -1.32 12.21 -5.39
C LEU A 394 0.15 12.57 -5.62
N THR A 395 1.07 11.84 -4.98
CA THR A 395 2.52 12.08 -5.08
C THR A 395 3.00 11.80 -6.50
N ALA A 396 2.60 10.67 -7.08
CA ALA A 396 2.86 10.36 -8.48
C ALA A 396 2.26 11.41 -9.43
N GLN A 397 1.02 11.86 -9.18
CA GLN A 397 0.35 12.84 -10.03
C GLN A 397 0.97 14.24 -9.98
N PHE A 398 1.52 14.70 -8.84
CA PHE A 398 2.28 15.96 -8.83
C PHE A 398 3.66 15.81 -9.46
N VAL A 399 4.32 14.64 -9.34
CA VAL A 399 5.58 14.38 -10.06
C VAL A 399 5.37 14.35 -11.58
N ASP A 400 4.25 13.82 -12.06
CA ASP A 400 3.85 13.90 -13.48
C ASP A 400 3.75 15.36 -13.93
N GLU A 401 3.12 16.23 -13.13
CA GLU A 401 3.06 17.67 -13.39
C GLU A 401 4.42 18.38 -13.28
N MET A 402 5.33 17.93 -12.41
CA MET A 402 6.70 18.44 -12.36
C MET A 402 7.51 18.03 -13.60
N CYS A 403 7.43 16.76 -14.01
CA CYS A 403 8.07 16.26 -15.23
C CYS A 403 7.52 16.96 -16.48
N ARG A 404 6.21 17.22 -16.57
CA ARG A 404 5.63 18.03 -17.66
C ARG A 404 6.23 19.43 -17.79
N ARG A 405 6.70 19.98 -16.67
CA ARG A 405 7.31 21.31 -16.53
C ARG A 405 8.84 21.29 -16.63
N GLY A 406 9.43 20.13 -16.98
CA GLY A 406 10.88 19.94 -17.10
C GLY A 406 11.63 19.77 -15.76
N ALA A 407 10.91 19.66 -14.64
CA ALA A 407 11.46 19.62 -13.29
C ALA A 407 11.48 18.19 -12.70
N VAL A 408 12.20 17.26 -13.35
CA VAL A 408 12.29 15.85 -12.91
C VAL A 408 12.89 15.77 -11.49
N PRO A 409 12.18 15.22 -10.49
CA PRO A 409 12.69 15.10 -9.12
C PRO A 409 13.52 13.82 -8.91
N TYR A 410 14.17 13.71 -7.76
CA TYR A 410 15.05 12.59 -7.41
C TYR A 410 14.35 11.54 -6.53
N PHE A 411 14.75 10.28 -6.67
CA PHE A 411 14.17 9.12 -5.99
C PHE A 411 15.25 8.24 -5.36
N LEU A 412 14.88 7.50 -4.31
CA LEU A 412 15.75 6.56 -3.60
C LEU A 412 15.72 5.18 -4.28
N MET A 413 16.88 4.66 -4.66
CA MET A 413 17.02 3.25 -5.01
C MET A 413 17.12 2.42 -3.72
N GLY A 414 16.50 1.24 -3.68
CA GLY A 414 16.59 0.37 -2.50
C GLY A 414 18.03 -0.01 -2.17
N ALA A 415 18.46 0.22 -0.93
CA ALA A 415 19.81 -0.10 -0.46
C ALA A 415 20.12 -1.62 -0.43
N TYR A 416 19.08 -2.46 -0.52
CA TYR A 416 19.18 -3.90 -0.75
C TYR A 416 19.60 -4.26 -2.18
N ARG A 417 19.47 -3.33 -3.15
CA ARG A 417 19.86 -3.52 -4.55
C ARG A 417 21.36 -3.32 -4.70
N THR A 418 21.99 -4.17 -5.52
CA THR A 418 23.38 -4.02 -5.95
C THR A 418 23.60 -2.65 -6.57
N GLY A 419 24.37 -1.79 -5.89
CA GLY A 419 24.65 -0.40 -6.29
C GLY A 419 23.67 0.66 -5.77
N GLY A 420 22.58 0.28 -5.07
CA GLY A 420 21.57 1.21 -4.58
C GLY A 420 22.12 2.26 -3.61
N THR A 421 23.00 1.85 -2.70
CA THR A 421 23.70 2.77 -1.77
C THR A 421 24.60 3.78 -2.49
N ASP A 422 25.25 3.39 -3.59
CA ASP A 422 26.12 4.29 -4.36
C ASP A 422 25.31 5.24 -5.26
N TYR A 423 24.21 4.74 -5.84
CA TYR A 423 23.21 5.55 -6.54
C TYR A 423 22.62 6.63 -5.61
N ASN A 424 22.19 6.25 -4.40
CA ASN A 424 21.63 7.17 -3.41
C ASN A 424 22.66 8.22 -2.97
N ARG A 425 23.94 7.86 -2.85
CA ARG A 425 25.01 8.82 -2.54
C ARG A 425 25.22 9.84 -3.66
N LEU A 426 25.12 9.40 -4.92
CA LEU A 426 25.26 10.26 -6.10
C LEU A 426 24.03 11.18 -6.26
N MET A 427 22.82 10.62 -6.26
CA MET A 427 21.58 11.38 -6.43
C MET A 427 21.28 12.29 -5.24
N GLY A 428 21.65 11.88 -4.02
CA GLY A 428 21.60 12.75 -2.83
C GLY A 428 22.45 14.01 -2.98
N GLY A 429 23.58 13.95 -3.71
CA GLY A 429 24.37 15.13 -4.04
C GLY A 429 23.62 16.12 -4.91
N PHE A 430 23.06 15.66 -6.04
CA PHE A 430 22.26 16.50 -6.95
C PHE A 430 20.95 17.01 -6.32
N PHE A 431 20.34 16.23 -5.44
CA PHE A 431 19.17 16.63 -4.66
C PHE A 431 19.48 17.79 -3.70
N GLN A 432 20.61 17.71 -2.97
CA GLN A 432 21.06 18.78 -2.07
C GLN A 432 21.58 20.00 -2.84
N GLU A 433 22.18 19.82 -4.02
CA GLU A 433 22.57 20.93 -4.92
C GLU A 433 21.34 21.69 -5.45
N ARG A 434 20.25 20.98 -5.77
CA ARG A 434 18.99 21.63 -6.15
C ARG A 434 18.35 22.37 -4.98
N GLY A 435 18.28 21.74 -3.80
CA GLY A 435 17.75 22.37 -2.59
C GLY A 435 16.27 22.78 -2.69
N TYR A 436 15.49 22.01 -3.46
CA TYR A 436 14.10 22.26 -3.97
C TYR A 436 13.94 23.56 -4.77
#